data_AF-A0A353VSS3-F1
#
_entry.id   AF-A0A353VSS3-F1
#
_cell.length_a   1.000
_cell.length_b   1.000
_cell.length_c   1.000
_cell.angle_alpha   90.00
_cell.angle_beta   90.00
_cell.angle_gamma   90.00
#
_symmetry.space_group_name_H-M   'P 1'
#
loop_
_entity.id
_entity.type
_entity.pdbx_description
1 polymer ?
#
loop_
_entity_poly.entity_id
_entity_poly.type
_entity_poly.pdbx_seq_one_letter_code
_entity_poly.pdbx_strand_id
1 'polypeptide(L)' 'MEKIINQEFGGERPLYCRHDLYLENVKIHAGESALKETGNITAVHCQFEGKYPFWECDGFVI' A
#
# COMPACT_ATOMS: atom_id res chain seq x y z
N MET A 1 12.06 -8.42 2.61
CA MET A 1 10.62 -8.19 2.78
C MET A 1 10.39 -7.52 4.12
N GLU A 2 10.00 -6.25 4.10
CA GLU A 2 9.66 -5.43 5.27
C GLU A 2 8.21 -5.66 5.69
N LYS A 3 7.90 -5.56 6.99
CA LYS A 3 6.54 -5.77 7.53
C LYS A 3 5.97 -4.48 8.11
N ILE A 4 4.77 -4.13 7.68
CA ILE A 4 3.97 -3.03 8.23
C ILE A 4 2.67 -3.63 8.74
N ILE A 5 2.46 -3.59 10.06
CA ILE A 5 1.38 -4.30 10.74
C ILE A 5 0.63 -3.35 11.67
N ASN A 6 -0.70 -3.38 11.64
CA ASN A 6 -1.58 -2.57 12.51
C ASN A 6 -1.28 -1.06 12.43
N GLN A 7 -1.04 -0.56 11.23
CA GLN A 7 -0.73 0.86 11.00
C GLN A 7 -1.76 1.52 10.10
N GLU A 8 -1.85 2.83 10.24
CA GLU A 8 -2.71 3.66 9.41
C GLU A 8 -1.90 4.76 8.71
N PHE A 9 -2.23 5.01 7.45
CA PHE A 9 -1.58 6.04 6.63
C PHE A 9 -2.64 6.93 6.00
N GLY A 10 -2.32 8.19 5.75
CA GLY A 10 -3.18 9.12 5.03
C GLY A 10 -2.37 10.09 4.19
N GLY A 11 -3.07 10.89 3.38
CA GLY A 11 -2.43 11.84 2.46
C GLY A 11 -2.04 11.22 1.12
N GLU A 12 -1.26 11.95 0.33
CA GLU A 12 -0.84 11.51 -1.00
C GLU A 12 0.34 10.54 -0.93
N ARG A 13 0.19 9.39 -1.62
CA ARG A 13 1.26 8.41 -1.87
C ARG A 13 2.08 7.99 -0.62
N PRO A 14 1.44 7.60 0.50
CA PRO A 14 2.14 7.26 1.76
C PRO A 14 3.17 6.13 1.65
N LEU A 15 3.05 5.24 0.66
CA LEU A 15 3.98 4.12 0.43
C LEU A 15 4.65 4.20 -0.95
N TYR A 16 4.87 5.42 -1.45
CA TYR A 16 5.51 5.67 -2.75
C TYR A 16 6.88 4.99 -2.89
N CYS A 17 7.12 4.36 -4.04
CA CYS A 17 8.40 3.76 -4.43
C CYS A 17 8.95 2.75 -3.40
N ARG A 18 8.04 2.10 -2.65
CA ARG A 18 8.40 1.02 -1.72
C ARG A 18 8.30 -0.32 -2.42
N HIS A 19 9.24 -1.20 -2.11
CA HIS A 19 9.33 -2.52 -2.69
C HIS A 19 9.48 -3.58 -1.58
N ASP A 20 9.05 -4.81 -1.87
CA ASP A 20 9.13 -5.96 -0.97
C ASP A 20 8.43 -5.72 0.38
N LEU A 21 7.17 -5.27 0.35
CA LEU A 21 6.37 -5.03 1.56
C LEU A 21 5.38 -6.17 1.83
N TYR A 22 5.23 -6.49 3.10
CA TYR A 22 4.11 -7.24 3.63
C TYR A 22 3.28 -6.33 4.53
N LEU A 23 2.04 -6.04 4.12
CA LEU A 23 1.08 -5.22 4.83
C LEU A 23 0.05 -6.13 5.50
N GLU A 24 -0.16 -5.97 6.80
CA GLU A 24 -1.17 -6.74 7.54
C GLU A 24 -2.00 -5.84 8.45
N ASN A 25 -3.32 -5.90 8.29
CA ASN A 25 -4.25 -5.06 9.04
C ASN A 25 -3.87 -3.56 8.94
N VAL A 26 -3.52 -3.12 7.72
CA VAL A 26 -3.14 -1.74 7.42
C VAL A 26 -4.31 -1.02 6.79
N LYS A 27 -4.57 0.21 7.25
CA LYS A 27 -5.58 1.09 6.68
C LYS A 27 -4.92 2.29 6.01
N ILE A 28 -5.22 2.52 4.74
CA ILE A 28 -4.81 3.72 4.03
C ILE A 28 -6.05 4.57 3.78
N HIS A 29 -6.12 5.69 4.49
CA HIS A 29 -7.17 6.70 4.44
C HIS A 29 -7.21 7.41 3.08
N ALA A 30 -8.24 8.24 2.88
CA ALA A 30 -8.44 8.99 1.64
C ALA A 30 -7.20 9.79 1.21
N GLY A 31 -6.94 9.74 -0.10
CA GLY A 31 -5.76 10.28 -0.76
C GLY A 31 -5.69 9.78 -2.20
N GLU A 32 -4.53 9.89 -2.84
CA GLU A 32 -4.30 9.39 -4.19
C GLU A 32 -3.05 8.52 -4.26
N SER A 33 -3.13 7.41 -5.02
CA SER A 33 -1.95 6.65 -5.45
C SER A 33 -1.12 6.10 -4.29
N ALA A 34 -1.78 5.46 -3.32
CA ALA A 34 -1.16 5.06 -2.05
C ALA A 34 0.10 4.21 -2.23
N LEU A 35 0.01 3.20 -3.08
CA LEU A 35 1.12 2.38 -3.56
C LEU A 35 1.37 2.76 -5.01
N LYS A 36 2.25 3.74 -5.23
CA LYS A 36 2.70 4.16 -6.57
C LYS A 36 4.14 3.73 -6.83
N GLU A 37 4.41 3.20 -8.02
CA GLU A 37 5.74 2.71 -8.43
C GLU A 37 6.28 1.67 -7.44
N THR A 38 5.41 0.75 -7.00
CA THR A 38 5.74 -0.27 -5.99
C THR A 38 5.91 -1.65 -6.61
N GLY A 39 6.59 -2.55 -5.91
CA GLY A 39 6.86 -3.91 -6.41
C GLY A 39 6.87 -4.95 -5.30
N ASN A 40 6.40 -6.17 -5.58
CA ASN A 40 6.38 -7.29 -4.63
C ASN A 40 5.68 -6.94 -3.31
N ILE A 41 4.43 -6.48 -3.40
CA ILE A 41 3.62 -6.13 -2.23
C ILE A 41 2.62 -7.26 -1.96
N THR A 42 2.59 -7.72 -0.72
CA THR A 42 1.54 -8.61 -0.20
C THR A 42 0.68 -7.82 0.78
N ALA A 43 -0.62 -7.73 0.53
CA ALA A 43 -1.56 -7.00 1.40
C ALA A 43 -2.61 -7.95 1.98
N VAL A 44 -2.59 -8.15 3.30
CA VAL A 44 -3.50 -9.05 4.02
C VAL A 44 -4.39 -8.22 4.95
N HIS A 45 -5.72 -8.40 4.83
CA HIS A 45 -6.70 -7.66 5.63
C HIS A 45 -6.51 -6.13 5.62
N CYS A 46 -6.08 -5.58 4.48
CA CYS A 46 -5.85 -4.16 4.33
C CYS A 46 -7.09 -3.44 3.79
N GLN A 47 -7.27 -2.18 4.17
CA GLN A 47 -8.32 -1.31 3.66
C GLN A 47 -7.71 -0.10 2.96
N PHE A 48 -8.15 0.20 1.75
CA PHE A 48 -7.72 1.35 0.98
C PHE A 48 -8.93 2.23 0.62
N GLU A 49 -8.92 3.49 1.07
CA GLU A 49 -10.06 4.41 0.92
C GLU A 49 -9.80 5.52 -0.13
N GLY A 50 -8.57 5.61 -0.63
CA GLY A 50 -8.15 6.60 -1.64
C GLY A 50 -8.41 6.18 -3.09
N LYS A 51 -8.17 7.11 -4.02
CA LYS A 51 -8.22 6.84 -5.46
C LYS A 51 -6.94 6.15 -5.92
N TYR A 52 -7.08 5.24 -6.88
CA TYR A 52 -5.95 4.50 -7.47
C TYR A 52 -5.01 3.92 -6.41
N PRO A 53 -5.49 3.14 -5.43
CA PRO A 53 -4.68 2.71 -4.29
C PRO A 53 -3.44 1.92 -4.71
N PHE A 54 -3.50 1.26 -5.86
CA PHE A 54 -2.38 0.65 -6.56
C PHE A 54 -2.22 1.34 -7.93
N TRP A 55 -1.05 1.94 -8.18
CA TRP A 55 -0.75 2.62 -9.44
C TRP A 55 0.68 2.31 -9.88
N GLU A 56 0.88 1.88 -11.14
CA GLU A 56 2.20 1.46 -11.62
C GLU A 56 2.86 0.44 -10.66
N CYS A 57 2.07 -0.53 -10.17
CA CYS A 57 2.54 -1.60 -9.30
C CYS A 57 2.88 -2.85 -10.12
N ASP A 58 4.01 -3.48 -9.82
CA ASP A 58 4.42 -4.76 -10.39
C ASP A 58 4.45 -5.88 -9.33
N GLY A 59 4.13 -7.11 -9.72
CA GLY A 59 4.14 -8.26 -8.78
C GLY A 59 3.22 -8.10 -7.56
N PHE A 60 2.07 -7.45 -7.73
CA PHE A 60 1.09 -7.21 -6.66
C PHE A 60 0.15 -8.42 -6.46
N VAL A 61 -0.04 -8.86 -5.21
CA VAL A 61 -0.94 -9.97 -4.85
C VAL A 61 -1.97 -9.51 -3.80
N ILE A 62 -3.25 -9.82 -4.05
CA ILE A 62 -4.42 -9.55 -3.19
C ILE A 62 -5.04 -10.86 -2.71
#